data_AF-A0A845SGG8-F1
#
_entry.id   AF-A0A845SGG8-F1
#
_cell.length_a   1.000
_cell.length_b   1.000
_cell.length_c   1.000
_cell.angle_alpha   90.00
_cell.angle_beta   90.00
_cell.angle_gamma   90.00
#
_symmetry.space_group_name_H-M   'P 1'
#
loop_
_entity.id
_entity.type
_entity.pdbx_description
1 polymer ?
#
loop_
_entity_poly.entity_id
_entity_poly.type
_entity_poly.pdbx_seq_one_letter_code
_entity_poly.pdbx_strand_id
1 'polypeptide(L)'
;MDFIVAYPIARFIPALQQELAARSQWQTASYKDANHPPMVCLAGGKTEIVVQPGEKVILNGIASDPDNNTLVVHLWQYQEAGTYPNIVDIVRPSALDTSFTVPADARPGQTIHMILEVKHRAQMPITRDARLVATIANK
;
A
#
# COMPACT_ATOMS: atom_id res chain seq x y z
N MET A 1 16.31 15.54 -21.68
CA MET A 1 15.19 15.39 -20.74
C MET A 1 15.52 14.19 -19.88
N ASP A 2 15.98 14.42 -18.67
CA ASP A 2 16.53 13.36 -17.82
C ASP A 2 15.42 12.43 -17.35
N PHE A 3 15.46 11.19 -17.85
CA PHE A 3 14.55 10.11 -17.46
C PHE A 3 14.55 9.81 -15.95
N ILE A 4 15.52 10.35 -15.21
CA ILE A 4 15.71 10.15 -13.77
C ILE A 4 14.58 10.77 -12.93
N VAL A 5 13.94 11.85 -13.39
CA VAL A 5 12.88 12.54 -12.61
C VAL A 5 11.54 11.79 -12.65
N ALA A 6 11.31 10.95 -13.67
CA ALA A 6 10.04 10.23 -13.84
C ALA A 6 9.96 8.89 -13.09
N TYR A 7 11.09 8.29 -12.71
CA TYR A 7 11.12 6.94 -12.12
C TYR A 7 10.26 6.82 -10.84
N PRO A 8 10.30 7.77 -9.88
CA PRO A 8 9.53 7.64 -8.64
C PRO A 8 8.01 7.76 -8.84
N ILE A 9 7.57 8.48 -9.88
CA ILE A 9 6.13 8.72 -10.15
C ILE A 9 5.55 7.70 -11.12
N ALA A 10 6.35 7.13 -12.02
CA ALA A 10 5.87 6.30 -13.13
C ALA A 10 4.94 5.16 -12.69
N ARG A 11 5.27 4.47 -11.58
CA ARG A 11 4.45 3.37 -11.06
C ARG A 11 3.05 3.81 -10.59
N PHE A 12 2.91 5.05 -10.16
CA PHE A 12 1.66 5.61 -9.63
C PHE A 12 0.83 6.30 -10.72
N ILE A 13 1.37 6.52 -11.93
CA ILE A 13 0.65 7.17 -13.03
C ILE A 13 -0.72 6.53 -13.30
N PRO A 14 -0.87 5.19 -13.36
CA PRO A 14 -2.19 4.60 -13.58
C PRO A 14 -3.22 4.99 -12.49
N ALA A 15 -2.83 4.95 -11.22
CA ALA A 15 -3.70 5.34 -10.11
C ALA A 15 -4.03 6.84 -10.16
N LEU A 16 -3.05 7.69 -10.46
CA LEU A 16 -3.23 9.14 -10.61
C LEU A 16 -4.22 9.48 -11.75
N GLN A 17 -4.07 8.83 -12.91
CA GLN A 17 -4.97 9.04 -14.05
C GLN A 17 -6.39 8.55 -13.77
N GLN A 18 -6.54 7.40 -13.10
CA GLN A 18 -7.85 6.88 -12.74
C GLN A 18 -8.54 7.76 -11.69
N GLU A 19 -7.80 8.27 -10.71
CA GLU A 19 -8.34 9.22 -9.73
C GLU A 19 -8.75 10.54 -10.38
N LEU A 20 -7.96 11.06 -11.33
CA LEU A 20 -8.33 12.24 -12.11
C LEU A 20 -9.64 12.01 -12.86
N ALA A 21 -9.79 10.86 -13.55
CA ALA A 21 -11.01 10.53 -14.28
C ALA A 21 -12.24 10.47 -13.35
N ALA A 22 -12.13 9.78 -12.21
CA ALA A 22 -13.22 9.70 -11.24
C ALA A 22 -13.60 11.08 -10.69
N ARG A 23 -12.61 11.92 -10.36
CA ARG A 23 -12.85 13.28 -9.84
C ARG A 23 -13.40 14.24 -10.90
N SER A 24 -13.11 14.03 -12.18
CA SER A 24 -13.74 14.81 -13.26
C SER A 24 -15.26 14.59 -13.29
N GLN A 25 -15.74 13.39 -12.96
CA GLN A 25 -17.18 13.11 -12.87
C GLN A 25 -17.88 13.98 -11.81
N TRP A 26 -17.19 14.32 -10.71
CA TRP A 26 -17.74 15.09 -9.58
C TRP A 26 -18.14 16.51 -9.97
N GLN A 27 -17.68 17.01 -11.13
CA GLN A 27 -18.05 18.33 -11.64
C GLN A 27 -19.48 18.37 -12.20
N THR A 28 -20.05 17.20 -12.53
CA THR A 28 -21.32 17.11 -13.26
C THR A 28 -22.32 16.13 -12.64
N ALA A 29 -21.84 15.21 -11.80
CA ALA A 29 -22.67 14.22 -11.11
C ALA A 29 -22.98 14.64 -9.66
N SER A 30 -24.10 14.13 -9.11
CA SER A 30 -24.36 14.18 -7.67
C SER A 30 -23.41 13.24 -6.93
N TYR A 31 -23.28 13.38 -5.61
CA TYR A 31 -22.50 12.45 -4.78
C TYR A 31 -22.90 11.00 -5.08
N LYS A 32 -24.20 10.68 -4.99
CA LYS A 32 -24.71 9.30 -5.20
C LYS A 32 -24.35 8.71 -6.58
N ASP A 33 -24.19 9.55 -7.60
CA ASP A 33 -23.94 9.11 -8.97
C ASP A 33 -22.45 9.17 -9.35
N ALA A 34 -21.60 9.62 -8.43
CA ALA A 34 -20.17 9.73 -8.58
C ALA A 34 -19.44 8.59 -7.85
N ASN A 35 -18.31 8.14 -8.39
CA ASN A 35 -17.46 7.18 -7.71
C ASN A 35 -16.54 7.86 -6.68
N HIS A 36 -16.40 7.27 -5.50
CA HIS A 36 -15.62 7.77 -4.37
C HIS A 36 -14.43 6.86 -4.04
N PRO A 37 -13.39 7.42 -3.40
CA PRO A 37 -12.25 6.62 -2.99
C PRO A 37 -12.66 5.59 -1.93
N PRO A 38 -12.03 4.40 -1.94
CA PRO A 38 -12.14 3.49 -0.82
C PRO A 38 -11.40 4.09 0.38
N MET A 39 -11.52 3.47 1.55
CA MET A 39 -10.70 3.78 2.71
C MET A 39 -9.82 2.57 3.01
N VAL A 40 -8.58 2.82 3.44
CA VAL A 40 -7.66 1.78 3.90
C VAL A 40 -6.83 2.30 5.08
N CYS A 41 -6.63 1.46 6.09
CA CYS A 41 -5.68 1.70 7.16
C CYS A 41 -5.15 0.39 7.73
N LEU A 42 -4.09 0.48 8.55
CA LEU A 42 -3.63 -0.64 9.36
C LEU A 42 -4.34 -0.62 10.71
N ALA A 43 -4.80 -1.78 11.16
CA ALA A 43 -5.45 -1.92 12.46
C ALA A 43 -4.54 -1.43 13.58
N GLY A 44 -5.09 -0.64 14.50
CA GLY A 44 -4.32 0.01 15.57
C GLY A 44 -3.53 1.25 15.14
N GLY A 45 -3.60 1.66 13.85
CA GLY A 45 -3.06 2.93 13.36
C GLY A 45 -1.54 3.05 13.33
N LYS A 46 -0.80 2.00 13.69
CA LYS A 46 0.67 2.01 13.67
C LYS A 46 1.19 1.88 12.24
N THR A 47 1.84 2.92 11.76
CA THR A 47 2.52 2.96 10.45
C THR A 47 4.03 2.78 10.55
N GLU A 48 4.56 2.74 11.78
CA GLU A 48 5.98 2.54 12.06
C GLU A 48 6.13 1.54 13.21
N ILE A 49 7.01 0.56 13.03
CA ILE A 49 7.32 -0.47 14.02
C ILE A 49 8.81 -0.74 14.07
N VAL A 50 9.26 -1.27 15.21
CA VAL A 50 10.61 -1.77 15.41
C VAL A 50 10.52 -3.29 15.54
N VAL A 51 11.34 -4.01 14.78
CA VAL A 51 11.27 -5.47 14.65
C VAL A 51 12.65 -6.11 14.67
N GLN A 52 12.73 -7.38 15.03
CA GLN A 52 13.98 -8.15 15.03
C GLN A 52 14.13 -9.02 13.77
N PRO A 53 15.36 -9.34 13.33
CA PRO A 53 15.58 -10.33 12.28
C PRO A 53 14.96 -11.68 12.63
N GLY A 54 14.20 -12.27 11.71
CA GLY A 54 13.44 -13.51 11.91
C GLY A 54 12.07 -13.32 12.55
N GLU A 55 11.71 -12.12 12.99
CA GLU A 55 10.39 -11.84 13.59
C GLU A 55 9.28 -11.97 12.54
N LYS A 56 8.15 -12.57 12.93
CA LYS A 56 6.95 -12.58 12.11
C LYS A 56 6.11 -11.35 12.41
N VAL A 57 5.91 -10.51 11.40
CA VAL A 57 5.06 -9.33 11.49
C VAL A 57 3.68 -9.66 10.91
N ILE A 58 2.65 -9.51 11.73
CA ILE A 58 1.25 -9.65 11.31
C ILE A 58 0.72 -8.27 10.92
N LEU A 59 0.16 -8.18 9.72
CA LEU A 59 -0.43 -6.98 9.16
C LEU A 59 -1.93 -7.21 9.01
N ASN A 60 -2.71 -6.48 9.79
CA ASN A 60 -4.16 -6.48 9.68
C ASN A 60 -4.59 -5.16 9.03
N GLY A 61 -4.98 -5.23 7.76
CA GLY A 61 -5.61 -4.13 7.04
C GLY A 61 -7.09 -4.00 7.39
N ILE A 62 -7.58 -2.77 7.38
CA ILE A 62 -9.00 -2.46 7.42
C ILE A 62 -9.29 -1.67 6.14
N ALA A 63 -10.30 -2.07 5.39
CA ALA A 63 -10.70 -1.37 4.19
C ALA A 63 -12.22 -1.36 4.01
N SER A 64 -12.74 -0.30 3.41
CA SER A 64 -14.16 -0.13 3.12
C SER A 64 -14.36 0.70 1.86
N ASP A 65 -15.46 0.47 1.16
CA ASP A 65 -15.86 1.23 -0.02
C ASP A 65 -17.20 1.91 0.24
N PRO A 66 -17.32 3.25 0.15
CA PRO A 66 -18.57 3.95 0.41
C PRO A 66 -19.64 3.67 -0.67
N ASP A 67 -19.24 3.20 -1.84
CA ASP A 67 -20.13 2.91 -2.97
C ASP A 67 -20.47 1.41 -3.07
N ASN A 68 -20.05 0.61 -2.08
CA ASN A 68 -20.22 -0.84 -2.02
C ASN A 68 -19.58 -1.62 -3.18
N ASN A 69 -18.53 -1.06 -3.79
CA ASN A 69 -17.75 -1.76 -4.80
C ASN A 69 -16.91 -2.88 -4.17
N THR A 70 -16.63 -3.93 -4.96
CA THR A 70 -15.71 -5.00 -4.53
C THR A 70 -14.28 -4.46 -4.43
N LEU A 71 -13.62 -4.70 -3.29
CA LEU A 71 -12.23 -4.32 -3.06
C LEU A 71 -11.25 -5.40 -3.55
N VAL A 72 -10.19 -4.96 -4.18
CA VAL A 72 -8.99 -5.74 -4.53
C VAL A 72 -7.86 -5.25 -3.64
N VAL A 73 -7.19 -6.17 -2.98
CA VAL A 73 -6.13 -5.89 -2.00
C VAL A 73 -4.81 -6.43 -2.51
N HIS A 74 -3.74 -5.68 -2.31
CA HIS A 74 -2.39 -6.11 -2.62
C HIS A 74 -1.38 -5.52 -1.63
N LEU A 75 -0.72 -6.37 -0.85
CA LEU A 75 0.44 -6.02 -0.05
C LEU A 75 1.70 -6.28 -0.87
N TRP A 76 2.54 -5.25 -0.99
CA TRP A 76 3.82 -5.35 -1.67
C TRP A 76 4.93 -4.58 -0.95
N GLN A 77 6.18 -5.01 -1.18
CA GLN A 77 7.36 -4.35 -0.64
C GLN A 77 7.77 -3.18 -1.53
N TYR A 78 7.82 -1.97 -0.98
CA TYR A 78 8.38 -0.80 -1.65
C TYR A 78 9.90 -0.74 -1.44
N GLN A 79 10.63 -1.55 -2.22
CA GLN A 79 12.07 -1.71 -2.10
C GLN A 79 12.83 -0.39 -2.24
N GLU A 80 12.51 0.44 -3.24
CA GLU A 80 13.25 1.69 -3.48
C GLU A 80 13.04 2.75 -2.40
N ALA A 81 12.05 2.57 -1.53
CA ALA A 81 11.81 3.44 -0.40
C ALA A 81 12.45 2.92 0.90
N GLY A 82 12.89 1.65 0.93
CA GLY A 82 13.56 1.02 2.07
C GLY A 82 15.06 0.87 1.87
N THR A 83 15.72 0.36 2.91
CA THR A 83 17.18 0.14 2.90
C THR A 83 17.58 -1.33 3.02
N TYR A 84 16.62 -2.23 3.25
CA TYR A 84 16.85 -3.67 3.08
C TYR A 84 16.93 -4.01 1.57
N PRO A 85 18.03 -4.63 1.09
CA PRO A 85 18.32 -4.74 -0.34
C PRO A 85 17.58 -5.89 -1.04
N ASN A 86 17.06 -6.87 -0.30
CA ASN A 86 16.47 -8.08 -0.89
C ASN A 86 14.94 -8.04 -0.85
N ILE A 87 14.32 -9.07 -1.41
CA ILE A 87 12.87 -9.26 -1.43
C ILE A 87 12.44 -9.91 -0.11
N VAL A 88 11.32 -9.43 0.43
CA VAL A 88 10.65 -10.02 1.59
C VAL A 88 9.49 -10.88 1.14
N ASP A 89 9.45 -12.13 1.61
CA ASP A 89 8.33 -13.03 1.33
C ASP A 89 7.08 -12.62 2.13
N ILE A 90 5.99 -12.38 1.40
CA ILE A 90 4.69 -12.00 1.95
C ILE A 90 3.74 -13.19 1.86
N VAL A 91 3.10 -13.51 2.99
CA VAL A 91 2.09 -14.56 3.08
C VAL A 91 0.72 -13.99 2.76
N ARG A 92 0.02 -14.56 1.77
CA ARG A 92 -1.30 -14.10 1.30
C ARG A 92 -1.28 -12.60 0.95
N PRO A 93 -0.48 -12.16 -0.04
CA PRO A 93 -0.35 -10.74 -0.38
C PRO A 93 -1.67 -10.11 -0.84
N SER A 94 -2.68 -10.90 -1.23
CA SER A 94 -4.00 -10.40 -1.65
C SER A 94 -5.06 -10.37 -0.54
N ALA A 95 -4.65 -10.52 0.73
CA ALA A 95 -5.55 -10.53 1.88
C ALA A 95 -5.31 -9.32 2.80
N LEU A 96 -6.37 -8.83 3.44
CA LEU A 96 -6.25 -7.80 4.49
C LEU A 96 -5.55 -8.36 5.74
N ASP A 97 -5.77 -9.63 6.06
CA ASP A 97 -5.07 -10.38 7.10
C ASP A 97 -3.83 -11.06 6.51
N THR A 98 -2.71 -10.36 6.49
CA THR A 98 -1.47 -10.83 5.89
C THR A 98 -0.33 -10.81 6.90
N SER A 99 0.82 -11.36 6.52
CA SER A 99 2.02 -11.33 7.34
C SER A 99 3.25 -11.45 6.47
N PHE A 100 4.37 -10.98 6.98
CA PHE A 100 5.68 -11.28 6.42
C PHE A 100 6.64 -11.66 7.55
N THR A 101 7.72 -12.35 7.21
CA THR A 101 8.80 -12.62 8.14
C THR A 101 9.95 -11.69 7.81
N VAL A 102 10.46 -10.99 8.82
CA VAL A 102 11.67 -10.18 8.70
C VAL A 102 12.82 -11.12 8.32
N PRO A 103 13.51 -10.90 7.19
CA PRO A 103 14.60 -11.77 6.80
C PRO A 103 15.69 -11.86 7.86
N ALA A 104 16.25 -13.06 8.06
CA ALA A 104 17.25 -13.30 9.09
C ALA A 104 18.58 -12.58 8.84
N ASP A 105 18.84 -12.19 7.58
CA ASP A 105 20.01 -11.43 7.14
C ASP A 105 19.82 -9.91 7.25
N ALA A 106 18.63 -9.45 7.63
CA ALA A 106 18.36 -8.03 7.85
C ALA A 106 19.23 -7.49 9.00
N ARG A 107 19.85 -6.33 8.76
CA ARG A 107 20.82 -5.70 9.67
C ARG A 107 20.15 -4.58 10.47
N PRO A 108 20.59 -4.34 11.71
CA PRO A 108 20.07 -3.23 12.50
C PRO A 108 20.14 -1.89 11.77
N GLY A 109 19.11 -1.08 11.91
CA GLY A 109 18.95 0.21 11.24
C GLY A 109 18.42 0.14 9.81
N GLN A 110 18.34 -1.05 9.20
CA GLN A 110 17.65 -1.19 7.92
C GLN A 110 16.13 -0.97 8.06
N THR A 111 15.47 -0.62 6.96
CA THR A 111 14.03 -0.43 6.89
C THR A 111 13.40 -1.28 5.81
N ILE A 112 12.25 -1.88 6.13
CA ILE A 112 11.40 -2.63 5.20
C ILE A 112 10.11 -1.83 4.98
N HIS A 113 9.97 -1.37 3.73
CA HIS A 113 8.85 -0.69 3.10
C HIS A 113 7.67 -1.61 2.78
N MET A 114 6.54 -1.61 3.50
CA MET A 114 5.34 -2.35 3.06
C MET A 114 4.20 -1.40 2.69
N ILE A 115 3.57 -1.64 1.54
CA ILE A 115 2.41 -0.89 1.05
C ILE A 115 1.22 -1.83 0.94
N LEU A 116 0.17 -1.53 1.69
CA LEU A 116 -1.16 -2.14 1.56
C LEU A 116 -1.96 -1.29 0.58
N GLU A 117 -1.99 -1.74 -0.68
CA GLU A 117 -2.75 -1.13 -1.76
C GLU A 117 -4.16 -1.71 -1.80
N VAL A 118 -5.15 -0.84 -1.88
CA VAL A 118 -6.56 -1.20 -2.02
C VAL A 118 -7.15 -0.45 -3.21
N LYS A 119 -7.70 -1.21 -4.14
CA LYS A 119 -8.37 -0.71 -5.33
C LYS A 119 -9.77 -1.29 -5.42
N HIS A 120 -10.79 -0.45 -5.58
CA HIS A 120 -12.13 -0.97 -5.81
C HIS A 120 -12.38 -1.25 -7.30
N ARG A 121 -13.31 -2.17 -7.59
CA ARG A 121 -13.76 -2.48 -8.95
C ARG A 121 -14.90 -1.54 -9.34
N ALA A 122 -14.59 -0.52 -10.14
CA ALA A 122 -15.56 0.38 -10.76
C ALA A 122 -15.13 0.73 -12.19
N GLN A 123 -16.00 1.44 -12.93
CA GLN A 123 -15.68 1.96 -14.27
C GLN A 123 -14.48 2.92 -14.25
N MET A 124 -14.39 3.75 -13.20
CA MET A 124 -13.26 4.64 -12.93
C MET A 124 -12.71 4.29 -11.54
N PRO A 125 -11.86 3.25 -11.44
CA PRO A 125 -11.46 2.70 -10.15
C PRO A 125 -10.45 3.59 -9.44
N ILE A 126 -10.63 3.83 -8.14
CA ILE A 126 -9.70 4.61 -7.31
C ILE A 126 -8.88 3.66 -6.43
N THR A 127 -7.60 3.97 -6.30
CA THR A 127 -6.65 3.25 -5.43
C THR A 127 -6.34 4.08 -4.18
N ARG A 128 -6.21 3.42 -3.02
CA ARG A 128 -5.68 4.00 -1.78
C ARG A 128 -4.68 3.07 -1.15
N ASP A 129 -3.73 3.65 -0.43
CA ASP A 129 -2.61 2.93 0.16
C ASP A 129 -2.47 3.23 1.65
N ALA A 130 -2.07 2.22 2.42
CA ALA A 130 -1.52 2.39 3.76
C ALA A 130 -0.08 1.88 3.79
N ARG A 131 0.82 2.60 4.47
CA ARG A 131 2.25 2.25 4.56
C ARG A 131 2.61 1.80 5.96
N LEU A 132 3.33 0.69 6.05
CA LEU A 132 4.08 0.28 7.24
C LEU A 132 5.58 0.45 6.98
N VAL A 133 6.30 1.05 7.91
CA VAL A 133 7.76 1.07 7.97
C VAL A 133 8.22 0.18 9.12
N ALA A 134 8.96 -0.88 8.82
CA ALA A 134 9.56 -1.73 9.84
C ALA A 134 11.06 -1.46 9.93
N THR A 135 11.51 -0.90 11.05
CA THR A 135 12.92 -0.62 11.34
C THR A 135 13.54 -1.80 12.10
N ILE A 136 14.67 -2.31 11.60
CA ILE A 136 15.34 -3.45 12.21
C ILE A 136 16.08 -3.02 13.48
N ALA A 137 15.76 -3.64 14.61
CA ALA A 137 16.44 -3.42 15.88
C ALA A 137 17.82 -4.11 15.94
N ASN A 138 18.63 -3.68 16.91
CA ASN A 138 19.71 -4.52 17.40
C ASN A 138 19.11 -5.78 18.05
N LYS A 139 19.81 -6.92 17.90
CA LYS A 139 19.50 -8.12 18.67
C LYS A 139 19.69 -7.89 20.16
#